data_AF-A0A968XKJ3-F1
#
_entry.id   AF-A0A968XKJ3-F1
#
_cell.length_a   1.000
_cell.length_b   1.000
_cell.length_c   1.000
_cell.angle_alpha   90.00
_cell.angle_beta   90.00
_cell.angle_gamma   90.00
#
_symmetry.space_group_name_H-M   'P 1'
#
loop_
_entity.id
_entity.type
_entity.pdbx_description
1 polymer ?
#
loop_
_entity_poly.entity_id
_entity_poly.type
_entity_poly.pdbx_seq_one_letter_code
_entity_poly.pdbx_strand_id
1 'polypeptide(L)' 'MSLFTIFKVSNQGMTAQRERLEAAAANLANSNSTRTSNGKFYQRRDVIFSAQDIQDEWLGSAAQNGLLDEKTCSGS' A
#
# COMPACT_ATOMS: atom_id res chain seq x y z
N MET A 1 -14.83 -7.49 18.80
CA MET A 1 -13.83 -7.85 17.77
C MET A 1 -13.85 -9.35 17.57
N SER A 2 -14.00 -9.84 16.34
CA SER A 2 -14.04 -11.28 16.03
C SER A 2 -12.62 -11.86 15.95
N LEU A 3 -12.45 -13.16 16.24
CA LEU A 3 -11.17 -13.87 16.09
C LEU A 3 -10.59 -13.72 14.67
N PHE A 4 -11.45 -13.77 13.65
CA PHE A 4 -11.05 -13.56 12.26
C PHE A 4 -10.50 -12.16 12.01
N THR A 5 -11.07 -11.13 12.65
CA THR A 5 -10.59 -9.74 12.57
C THR A 5 -9.19 -9.62 13.17
N ILE A 6 -8.91 -10.30 14.27
CA ILE A 6 -7.58 -10.30 14.91
C ILE A 6 -6.53 -10.91 13.97
N PHE A 7 -6.82 -12.08 13.39
CA PHE A 7 -5.89 -12.71 12.44
C PHE A 7 -5.67 -11.86 11.19
N LYS A 8 -6.70 -11.16 10.72
CA LYS A 8 -6.60 -10.27 9.57
C LYS A 8 -5.63 -9.11 9.82
N VAL A 9 -5.76 -8.43 10.96
CA VAL A 9 -4.86 -7.33 11.34
C VAL A 9 -3.43 -7.82 11.52
N SER A 10 -3.24 -8.97 12.17
CA SER A 10 -1.91 -9.59 12.32
C SER A 10 -1.27 -9.93 10.97
N ASN A 11 -2.05 -10.46 10.02
CA ASN A 11 -1.58 -10.74 8.68
C ASN A 11 -1.17 -9.45 7.94
N GLN A 12 -2.00 -8.40 7.98
CA GLN A 12 -1.67 -7.09 7.39
C GLN A 12 -0.37 -6.51 7.97
N GLY A 13 -0.20 -6.58 9.30
CA GLY A 13 1.02 -6.14 9.96
C GLY A 13 2.24 -6.95 9.53
N MET A 14 2.12 -8.29 9.43
CA MET A 14 3.20 -9.16 8.98
C MET A 14 3.58 -8.89 7.51
N THR A 15 2.60 -8.68 6.64
CA THR A 15 2.83 -8.29 5.24
C THR A 15 3.57 -6.95 5.15
N ALA A 16 3.14 -5.94 5.91
CA ALA A 16 3.83 -4.65 5.95
C ALA A 16 5.29 -4.78 6.42
N GLN A 17 5.55 -5.58 7.45
CA GLN A 17 6.92 -5.85 7.91
C GLN A 17 7.76 -6.58 6.84
N ARG A 18 7.15 -7.52 6.11
CA ARG A 18 7.79 -8.22 4.99
C ARG A 18 8.25 -7.24 3.91
N GLU A 19 7.41 -6.29 3.52
CA GLU A 19 7.76 -5.26 2.53
C GLU A 19 8.92 -4.37 3.00
N ARG A 20 8.94 -4.01 4.29
CA ARG A 20 10.05 -3.25 4.87
C ARG A 20 11.37 -4.02 4.79
N LEU A 21 11.35 -5.32 5.06
CA LEU A 21 12.53 -6.18 4.94
C LEU A 21 12.98 -6.31 3.49
N GLU A 22 12.04 -6.45 2.55
CA GLU A 22 12.37 -6.49 1.12
C GLU A 22 13.01 -5.20 0.62
N ALA A 23 12.50 -4.04 1.04
CA ALA A 23 13.10 -2.75 0.71
C ALA A 23 14.52 -2.62 1.29
N ALA A 24 14.72 -3.02 2.55
CA ALA A 24 16.04 -3.02 3.18
C ALA A 24 17.01 -3.98 2.47
N ALA A 25 16.56 -5.18 2.12
CA ALA A 25 17.35 -6.16 1.39
C ALA A 25 17.72 -5.66 -0.02
N ALA A 26 16.78 -5.05 -0.74
CA ALA A 26 17.04 -4.45 -2.04
C ALA A 26 18.05 -3.30 -1.95
N ASN A 27 17.94 -2.45 -0.92
CA ASN A 27 18.89 -1.37 -0.68
C ASN A 27 20.29 -1.91 -0.40
N LEU A 28 20.41 -2.97 0.41
CA LEU A 28 21.70 -3.59 0.70
C LEU A 28 22.30 -4.25 -0.54
N ALA A 29 21.51 -5.03 -1.28
CA ALA A 29 21.96 -5.75 -2.48
C ALA A 29 22.45 -4.79 -3.58
N ASN A 30 21.86 -3.61 -3.67
CA ASN A 30 22.22 -2.61 -4.68
C ASN A 30 23.06 -1.44 -4.14
N SER A 31 23.48 -1.50 -2.87
CA SER A 31 24.23 -0.43 -2.19
C SER A 31 25.50 0.00 -2.94
N ASN A 32 26.16 -0.96 -3.59
CA ASN A 32 27.37 -0.74 -4.38
C ASN A 32 27.13 -0.80 -5.89
N SER A 33 25.87 -0.92 -6.33
CA SER A 33 25.55 -1.01 -7.76
C SER A 33 25.47 0.39 -8.39
N THR A 34 26.49 0.73 -9.18
CA THR A 34 26.54 1.98 -9.95
C THR A 34 25.79 1.89 -11.28
N ARG A 35 25.28 0.72 -11.65
CA ARG A 35 24.63 0.47 -12.95
C ARG A 35 23.29 -0.23 -12.77
N THR A 36 22.20 0.48 -13.07
CA THR A 36 20.91 -0.16 -13.40
C THR A 36 20.87 -0.47 -14.90
N SER A 37 19.99 -1.37 -15.35
CA SER A 37 19.77 -1.67 -16.78
C SER A 37 19.45 -0.42 -17.61
N ASN A 38 18.94 0.63 -16.96
CA ASN A 38 18.54 1.90 -17.57
C ASN A 38 19.65 2.97 -17.50
N GLY A 39 20.86 2.60 -17.05
CA GLY A 39 22.03 3.50 -17.00
C GLY A 39 22.04 4.54 -15.89
N LYS A 40 21.00 4.60 -15.06
CA LYS A 40 20.93 5.49 -13.88
C LYS A 40 21.51 4.80 -12.65
N PHE A 41 22.03 5.59 -11.70
CA PHE A 41 22.45 5.11 -10.38
C PHE A 41 21.28 4.54 -9.58
N TYR A 42 21.55 3.60 -8.69
CA TYR A 42 20.54 3.05 -7.80
C TYR A 42 19.97 4.13 -6.86
N GLN A 43 18.64 4.17 -6.72
CA GLN A 43 17.95 5.02 -5.76
C GLN A 43 17.40 4.16 -4.63
N ARG A 44 17.72 4.56 -3.40
CA ARG A 44 17.24 3.90 -2.18
C ARG A 44 15.71 3.92 -2.15
N ARG A 45 15.12 2.80 -1.74
CA ARG A 45 13.67 2.65 -1.54
C ARG A 45 13.35 2.68 -0.06
N ASP A 46 12.34 3.44 0.33
CA ASP A 46 11.78 3.43 1.69
C ASP A 46 10.26 3.21 1.58
N VAL A 47 9.71 2.41 2.49
CA VAL A 47 8.28 2.06 2.52
C VAL A 47 7.56 2.99 3.51
N ILE A 48 6.45 3.59 3.08
CA ILE A 48 5.60 4.44 3.90
C ILE A 48 4.25 3.76 4.02
N PHE A 49 3.82 3.50 5.26
CA PHE A 49 2.54 2.86 5.55
C PHE A 49 1.49 3.92 5.90
N SER A 50 0.26 3.69 5.44
CA SER A 50 -0.93 4.43 5.89
C SER A 50 -1.85 3.48 6.64
N ALA A 51 -2.53 3.98 7.66
CA ALA A 51 -3.64 3.26 8.25
C ALA A 51 -4.79 3.18 7.25
N GLN A 52 -5.49 2.05 7.26
CA GLN A 52 -6.75 1.87 6.54
C GLN A 52 -7.84 1.58 7.55
N ASP A 53 -8.98 2.25 7.41
CA ASP A 53 -10.10 2.03 8.31
C ASP A 53 -10.71 0.65 8.10
N ILE A 54 -10.97 -0.04 9.21
CA ILE A 54 -11.48 -1.42 9.23
C ILE A 54 -12.97 -1.46 8.79
N GLN A 55 -13.62 -0.30 8.71
CA GLN A 55 -15.05 -0.14 8.42
C GLN A 55 -15.37 -0.12 6.92
N ASP A 56 -14.41 0.26 6.06
CA ASP A 56 -14.62 0.39 4.61
C ASP A 56 -14.90 -0.95 3.93
N GLU A 57 -14.52 -2.06 4.55
CA GLU A 57 -14.66 -3.39 3.96
C GLU A 57 -16.07 -3.98 4.10
N TRP A 58 -16.87 -3.49 5.06
CA TRP A 58 -18.28 -3.88 5.18
C TRP A 58 -19.21 -3.06 4.27
N LEU A 59 -18.85 -1.80 3.98
CA LEU A 59 -19.59 -0.91 3.08
C LEU A 59 -19.20 -1.07 1.59
N GLY A 60 -18.05 -1.69 1.31
CA GLY A 60 -17.51 -1.86 -0.04
C GLY A 60 -18.30 -2.78 -0.99
N SER A 61 -19.24 -3.59 -0.49
CA SER A 61 -20.14 -4.39 -1.34
C SER A 61 -21.44 -3.67 -1.72
N ALA A 62 -21.71 -2.49 -1.14
CA ALA A 62 -22.85 -1.64 -1.50
C ALA A 62 -22.46 -0.52 -2.48
N ALA A 63 -21.18 -0.15 -2.58
CA ALA A 63 -20.68 0.86 -3.53
C ALA A 63 -20.46 0.33 -4.96
N GLN A 64 -20.60 -0.99 -5.17
CA GLN A 64 -20.55 -1.62 -6.49
C GLN A 64 -21.92 -1.61 -7.19
N ASN A 65 -22.75 -0.59 -6.97
CA ASN A 65 -23.87 -0.27 -7.84
C ASN A 65 -23.86 1.26 -7.99
N GLY A 66 -23.30 1.71 -9.10
CA GLY A 66 -23.07 3.12 -9.36
C GLY A 66 -24.34 3.95 -9.21
N LEU A 67 -24.26 5.02 -8.43
CA LEU A 67 -25.14 6.18 -8.53
C LEU A 67 -24.70 7.30 -7.58
N LEU A 68 -23.45 7.74 -7.66
CA LEU A 68 -23.09 9.12 -7.29
C LEU A 68 -22.05 9.61 -8.30
N ASP A 69 -22.55 9.91 -9.49
CA ASP A 69 -21.83 10.65 -10.51
C ASP A 69 -21.64 12.08 -9.96
N GLU A 70 -20.52 12.32 -9.28
CA GLU A 70 -20.01 13.67 -8.98
C GLU A 70 -19.51 14.29 -10.30
N LYS A 71 -20.45 14.59 -11.19
CA LYS A 71 -20.20 15.43 -12.35
C LYS A 71 -20.53 16.86 -11.98
N THR A 72 -19.46 17.65 -11.95
CA THR A 72 -19.41 19.08 -12.27
C THR A 72 -19.97 20.04 -11.23
N CYS A 73 -19.04 20.54 -10.42
CA CYS A 73 -18.93 21.97 -10.23
C CYS A 73 -18.89 22.66 -11.62
N SER A 74 -19.82 23.58 -11.90
CA SER A 74 -19.76 24.54 -13.00
C SER A 74 -20.67 25.71 -12.65
N GLY A 75 -20.07 26.90 -12.58
CA GLY A 75 -20.69 28.09 -12.03
C GLY A 75 -21.91 28.62 -12.79
N SER A 76 -22.78 29.23 -11.99
CA SER A 76 -23.51 30.47 -12.27
C SER A 76 -24.07 30.97 -10.95
#